data_AF-A0A925ZUC6-F1
#
_entry.id   AF-A0A925ZUC6-F1
#
_cell.length_a   1.000
_cell.length_b   1.000
_cell.length_c   1.000
_cell.angle_alpha   90.00
_cell.angle_beta   90.00
_cell.angle_gamma   90.00
#
_symmetry.space_group_name_H-M   'P 1'
#
loop_
_entity.id
_entity.type
_entity.pdbx_description
1 polymer ?
#
loop_
_entity_poly.entity_id
_entity_poly.type
_entity_poly.pdbx_seq_one_letter_code
_entity_poly.pdbx_strand_id
1 'polypeptide(L)'
;MSTSTAVASPTIFTTFGALLRYLRLRGDMNQRDLAIAVGYSEAQISRLEQNLRLPDPDVLRARFLSALDLDSEPALAARLLELAHAARAKPDPATVEPAEP
;
A
#
# COMPACT_ATOMS: atom_id res chain seq x y z
N MET A 1 16.11 -22.57 8.63
CA MET A 1 16.43 -22.52 7.20
C MET A 1 16.00 -21.16 6.69
N SER A 2 16.94 -20.23 6.54
CA SER A 2 16.64 -18.86 6.14
C SER A 2 16.62 -18.79 4.62
N THR A 3 15.43 -18.83 4.02
CA THR A 3 15.29 -18.57 2.59
C THR A 3 15.56 -17.10 2.34
N SER A 4 16.67 -16.83 1.66
CA SER A 4 17.05 -15.53 1.12
C SER A 4 16.04 -15.11 0.05
N THR A 5 14.93 -14.51 0.46
CA THR A 5 14.03 -13.80 -0.45
C THR A 5 14.79 -12.59 -0.97
N ALA A 6 15.12 -12.58 -2.27
CA ALA A 6 15.76 -11.44 -2.92
C ALA A 6 14.94 -10.18 -2.61
N VAL A 7 15.55 -9.23 -1.90
CA VAL A 7 14.95 -7.95 -1.56
C VAL A 7 14.67 -7.23 -2.87
N ALA A 8 13.40 -7.22 -3.31
CA ALA A 8 13.01 -6.44 -4.46
C ALA A 8 13.36 -4.98 -4.17
N SER A 9 14.10 -4.34 -5.08
CA SER A 9 14.45 -2.93 -4.92
C SER A 9 13.15 -2.11 -4.83
N PRO A 10 12.90 -1.33 -3.76
CA PRO A 10 11.63 -0.64 -3.57
C PRO A 10 11.23 0.26 -4.75
N THR A 11 12.21 0.74 -5.51
CA THR A 11 12.05 1.62 -6.67
C THR A 11 11.31 0.99 -7.85
N ILE A 12 11.27 -0.35 -7.98
CA ILE A 12 10.55 -1.01 -9.08
C ILE A 12 9.03 -0.84 -8.98
N PHE A 13 8.52 -0.57 -7.78
CA PHE A 13 7.10 -0.37 -7.56
C PHE A 13 6.73 1.08 -7.83
N THR A 14 5.83 1.29 -8.78
CA THR A 14 5.38 2.61 -9.23
C THR A 14 4.02 3.02 -8.66
N THR A 15 3.29 2.10 -8.02
CA THR A 15 1.98 2.37 -7.39
C THR A 15 1.90 1.77 -5.99
N PHE A 16 1.13 2.43 -5.12
CA PHE A 16 0.88 1.99 -3.75
C PHE A 16 0.29 0.58 -3.71
N GLY A 17 -0.75 0.33 -4.51
CA GLY A 17 -1.46 -0.95 -4.52
C GLY A 17 -0.60 -2.12 -4.98
N ALA A 18 0.32 -1.90 -5.95
CA ALA A 18 1.25 -2.93 -6.40
C ALA A 18 2.24 -3.33 -5.31
N LEU A 19 2.81 -2.34 -4.60
CA LEU A 19 3.71 -2.61 -3.47
C LEU A 19 2.97 -3.29 -2.31
N LEU A 20 1.78 -2.81 -1.96
CA LEU A 20 0.95 -3.42 -0.91
C LEU A 20 0.67 -4.91 -1.19
N ARG A 21 0.26 -5.22 -2.43
CA ARG A 21 0.00 -6.60 -2.86
C ARG A 21 1.25 -7.46 -2.78
N TYR A 22 2.41 -6.96 -3.23
CA TYR A 22 3.68 -7.67 -3.14
C TYR A 22 4.03 -7.99 -1.69
N LEU A 23 3.98 -6.99 -0.80
CA LEU A 23 4.31 -7.16 0.62
C LEU A 23 3.38 -8.15 1.31
N ARG A 24 2.08 -8.10 1.01
CA ARG A 24 1.10 -9.06 1.52
C ARG A 24 1.44 -10.49 1.11
N LEU A 25 1.70 -10.71 -0.18
CA LEU A 25 2.04 -12.04 -0.70
C LEU A 25 3.38 -12.54 -0.17
N ARG A 26 4.34 -11.63 0.07
CA ARG A 26 5.64 -11.95 0.68
C ARG A 26 5.49 -12.45 2.13
N GLY A 27 4.48 -11.96 2.85
CA GLY A 27 4.14 -12.42 4.20
C GLY A 27 3.13 -13.57 4.24
N ASP A 28 2.93 -14.29 3.12
CA ASP A 28 1.99 -15.42 3.00
C ASP A 28 0.54 -15.11 3.40
N MET A 29 0.12 -13.84 3.32
CA MET A 29 -1.23 -13.40 3.64
C MET A 29 -2.12 -13.39 2.39
N ASN A 30 -3.36 -13.87 2.50
CA ASN A 30 -4.41 -13.54 1.54
C ASN A 30 -5.03 -12.15 1.88
N GLN A 31 -5.92 -11.62 1.02
CA GLN A 31 -6.51 -10.29 1.25
C GLN A 31 -7.31 -10.21 2.56
N ARG A 32 -8.00 -11.30 2.95
CA ARG A 32 -8.76 -11.40 4.20
C ARG A 32 -7.83 -11.41 5.42
N ASP A 33 -6.69 -12.09 5.36
CA ASP A 33 -5.72 -12.13 6.46
C ASP A 33 -5.19 -10.73 6.77
N LEU A 34 -4.77 -10.01 5.72
CA LEU A 34 -4.34 -8.61 5.86
C LEU A 34 -5.48 -7.73 6.37
N ALA A 35 -6.70 -7.94 5.87
CA ALA A 35 -7.87 -7.18 6.31
C ALA A 35 -8.11 -7.32 7.83
N ILE A 36 -8.03 -8.54 8.36
CA ILE A 36 -8.13 -8.81 9.80
C ILE A 36 -7.01 -8.09 10.56
N ALA A 37 -5.76 -8.19 10.09
CA ALA A 37 -4.60 -7.60 10.75
C ALA A 37 -4.68 -6.06 10.87
N VAL A 38 -5.23 -5.38 9.86
CA VAL A 38 -5.28 -3.90 9.82
C VAL A 38 -6.66 -3.32 10.19
N GLY A 39 -7.64 -4.17 10.49
CA GLY A 39 -9.01 -3.78 10.86
C GLY A 39 -9.82 -3.22 9.69
N TYR A 40 -9.66 -3.82 8.51
CA TYR A 40 -10.38 -3.51 7.27
C TYR A 40 -11.25 -4.71 6.86
N SER A 41 -12.12 -4.50 5.86
CA SER A 41 -12.75 -5.60 5.11
C SER A 41 -11.89 -6.02 3.92
N GLU A 42 -12.03 -7.26 3.49
CA GLU A 42 -11.37 -7.81 2.29
C GLU A 42 -11.65 -6.94 1.05
N ALA A 43 -12.88 -6.48 0.86
CA ALA A 43 -13.25 -5.59 -0.24
C ALA A 43 -12.58 -4.20 -0.16
N GLN A 44 -12.24 -3.71 1.04
CA GLN A 44 -11.44 -2.49 1.17
C GLN A 44 -9.98 -2.77 0.79
N ILE A 45 -9.38 -3.88 1.25
CA ILE A 45 -8.02 -4.28 0.85
C ILE A 45 -7.92 -4.43 -0.67
N SER A 46 -8.90 -5.07 -1.31
CA SER A 46 -8.94 -5.20 -2.76
C SER A 46 -8.94 -3.84 -3.48
N ARG A 47 -9.71 -2.85 -3.00
CA ARG A 47 -9.69 -1.49 -3.56
C ARG A 47 -8.37 -0.77 -3.33
N LEU A 48 -7.71 -1.01 -2.20
CA LEU A 48 -6.38 -0.47 -1.92
C LEU A 48 -5.33 -1.04 -2.90
N GLU A 49 -5.33 -2.36 -3.12
CA GLU A 49 -4.42 -3.03 -4.05
C GLU A 49 -4.62 -2.59 -5.51
N GLN A 50 -5.86 -2.24 -5.87
CA GLN A 50 -6.21 -1.74 -7.21
C GLN A 50 -5.99 -0.23 -7.36
N ASN A 51 -5.51 0.46 -6.33
CA ASN A 51 -5.40 1.93 -6.28
C ASN A 51 -6.75 2.67 -6.50
N LEU A 52 -7.88 2.00 -6.30
CA LEU A 52 -9.22 2.60 -6.36
C LEU A 52 -9.54 3.43 -5.10
N ARG A 53 -8.79 3.21 -4.02
CA ARG A 53 -8.83 3.97 -2.78
C ARG A 53 -7.45 3.98 -2.14
N LEU A 54 -7.17 4.99 -1.33
CA LEU A 54 -5.93 5.10 -0.55
C LEU A 54 -6.25 5.06 0.95
N PRO A 55 -5.44 4.38 1.78
CA PRO A 55 -5.63 4.41 3.22
C PRO A 55 -5.18 5.75 3.76
N ASP A 56 -5.78 6.18 4.86
CA ASP A 56 -5.30 7.33 5.61
C ASP A 56 -3.82 7.14 5.99
N PRO A 57 -2.93 8.13 5.78
CA PRO A 57 -1.50 7.99 6.07
C PRO A 57 -1.20 7.61 7.53
N ASP A 58 -2.03 8.04 8.48
CA ASP A 58 -1.85 7.72 9.90
C ASP A 58 -2.28 6.29 10.19
N VAL A 59 -3.36 5.81 9.55
CA VAL A 59 -3.76 4.40 9.60
C VAL A 59 -2.71 3.49 8.94
N LEU A 60 -2.13 3.94 7.83
CA LEU A 60 -1.06 3.23 7.14
C LEU A 60 0.16 3.06 8.06
N ARG A 61 0.60 4.12 8.75
CA ARG A 61 1.70 4.04 9.73
C ARG A 61 1.35 3.17 10.94
N ALA A 62 0.16 3.35 11.50
CA ALA A 62 -0.20 2.72 12.76
C ALA A 62 -0.51 1.23 12.64
N ARG A 63 -1.01 0.76 11.48
CA ARG A 63 -1.51 -0.62 11.34
C ARG A 63 -0.79 -1.42 10.26
N PHE A 64 -0.52 -0.83 9.10
CA PHE A 64 0.01 -1.60 7.97
C PHE A 64 1.49 -1.91 8.12
N LEU A 65 2.30 -0.99 8.63
CA LEU A 65 3.74 -1.22 8.74
C LEU A 65 4.06 -2.44 9.63
N SER A 66 3.42 -2.52 10.79
CA SER A 66 3.55 -3.67 11.69
C SER A 66 2.92 -4.94 11.11
N ALA A 67 1.73 -4.85 10.50
CA ALA A 67 1.07 -6.02 9.90
C ALA A 67 1.85 -6.61 8.70
N LEU A 68 2.69 -5.82 8.03
CA LEU A 68 3.50 -6.23 6.88
C LEU A 68 4.95 -6.54 7.25
N ASP A 69 5.26 -6.62 8.56
CA ASP A 69 6.60 -6.88 9.11
C ASP A 69 7.69 -5.92 8.59
N LEU A 70 7.34 -4.63 8.44
CA LEU A 70 8.23 -3.62 7.87
C LEU A 70 9.10 -2.90 8.91
N ASP A 71 9.01 -3.26 10.19
CA ASP A 71 9.75 -2.62 11.28
C ASP A 71 11.28 -2.72 11.06
N SER A 72 11.75 -3.79 10.42
CA SER A 72 13.17 -3.99 10.07
C SER A 72 13.52 -3.59 8.62
N GLU A 73 12.56 -3.08 7.84
CA GLU A 73 12.73 -2.76 6.42
C GLU A 73 12.34 -1.30 6.11
N PRO A 74 13.10 -0.32 6.65
CA PRO A 74 12.73 1.10 6.56
C PRO A 74 12.66 1.62 5.12
N ALA A 75 13.41 1.03 4.19
CA ALA A 75 13.37 1.42 2.78
C ALA A 75 12.02 1.06 2.11
N LEU A 76 11.45 -0.11 2.42
CA LEU A 76 10.13 -0.51 1.91
C LEU A 76 9.01 0.26 2.61
N ALA A 77 9.14 0.48 3.92
CA ALA A 77 8.21 1.33 4.67
C ALA A 77 8.15 2.75 4.10
N ALA A 78 9.32 3.37 3.88
CA ALA A 78 9.43 4.70 3.29
C ALA A 78 8.81 4.74 1.89
N ARG A 79 9.09 3.73 1.04
CA ARG A 79 8.53 3.66 -0.31
C ARG A 79 7.01 3.51 -0.30
N LEU A 80 6.45 2.68 0.59
CA LEU A 80 5.00 2.50 0.71
C LEU A 80 4.31 3.80 1.11
N LEU A 81 4.89 4.54 2.07
CA LEU A 81 4.40 5.85 2.48
C LEU A 81 4.52 6.89 1.35
N GLU A 82 5.66 6.94 0.66
CA GLU A 82 5.91 7.83 -0.47
C GLU A 82 4.86 7.63 -1.57
N LEU A 83 4.62 6.38 -1.97
CA LEU A 83 3.62 6.04 -2.99
C LEU A 83 2.19 6.40 -2.55
N ALA A 84 1.87 6.25 -1.26
CA ALA A 84 0.57 6.66 -0.72
C ALA A 84 0.39 8.20 -0.77
N HIS A 85 1.42 8.96 -0.43
CA HIS A 85 1.40 10.43 -0.52
C HIS A 85 1.33 10.91 -1.96
N ALA A 86 2.15 10.35 -2.85
CA ALA A 86 2.16 10.71 -4.27
C ALA A 86 0.81 10.43 -4.95
N ALA A 87 0.15 9.33 -4.60
CA ALA A 87 -1.16 8.99 -5.15
C ALA A 87 -2.28 9.93 -4.65
N ARG A 88 -2.13 10.54 -3.46
CA ARG A 88 -3.06 11.56 -2.94
C ARG A 88 -2.83 12.95 -3.55
N ALA A 89 -1.57 13.27 -3.86
CA ALA A 89 -1.19 14.57 -4.42
C ALA A 89 -1.55 14.69 -5.92
N LYS A 90 -1.76 13.57 -6.61
CA LYS A 90 -2.31 13.59 -7.97
C LYS A 90 -3.80 13.96 -7.88
N PRO A 91 -4.22 15.09 -8.45
CA PRO A 91 -5.64 15.40 -8.56
C PRO A 91 -6.32 14.29 -9.35
N ASP A 92 -7.49 13.84 -8.89
CA ASP A 92 -8.36 13.04 -9.73
C ASP A 92 -8.77 13.89 -10.95
N PRO A 93 -8.49 13.46 -12.20
CA PRO A 93 -8.93 14.18 -13.39
C PRO A 93 -10.46 14.34 -13.47
N ALA A 94 -11.24 13.64 -12.63
CA ALA A 94 -12.69 13.82 -12.52
C ALA A 94 -13.11 14.99 -11.61
N THR A 95 -12.19 15.63 -10.86
CA THR A 95 -12.51 16.79 -9.98
C THR A 95 -12.19 18.15 -10.61
N VAL A 96 -11.55 18.18 -11.79
CA VAL A 96 -11.50 19.40 -12.60
C VAL A 96 -12.84 19.54 -13.34
N GLU A 97 -13.82 20.16 -12.69
CA GLU A 97 -14.97 20.74 -13.40
C GLU A 97 -14.42 21.66 -14.51
N PRO A 98 -14.86 21.51 -15.78
CA PRO A 98 -14.48 22.45 -16.81
C PRO A 98 -15.08 23.80 -16.41
N ALA A 99 -14.22 24.78 -16.19
CA ALA A 99 -14.65 26.17 -16.17
C ALA A 99 -15.30 26.45 -17.53
N GLU A 100 -16.63 26.56 -17.54
CA GLU A 100 -17.38 26.99 -18.73
C GLU A 100 -16.93 28.41 -19.13
N PRO A 101 -16.86 28.68 -20.45
CA PRO A 101 -16.33 29.91 -21.02
C PRO A 101 -17.19 31.16 -20.77
#